data_AF-A0A956BDL3-F1
#
_entry.id   AF-A0A956BDL3-F1
#
_cell.length_a   1.000
_cell.length_b   1.000
_cell.length_c   1.000
_cell.angle_alpha   90.00
_cell.angle_beta   90.00
_cell.angle_gamma   90.00
#
_symmetry.space_group_name_H-M   'P 1'
#
loop_
_entity.id
_entity.type
_entity.pdbx_description
1 polymer ?
#
loop_
_entity_poly.entity_id
_entity_poly.type
_entity_poly.pdbx_seq_one_letter_code
_entity_poly.pdbx_strand_id
1 'polypeptide(L)'
;MTTPLILEEIDTPVGPLALVLDGEKLVAAGFTDEHPRMTRTLRQLRATPGLVPASAPTAAGRAIRDYFAGDRQRLDDVEVSQAGTPFERAVWGELRRIPCGETRAYRDVARAVGRPNAVRAVGAANGKNPV
;
A
#
# COMPACT_ATOMS: atom_id res chain seq x y z
N MET A 1 -1.31 18.93 -17.55
CA MET A 1 -2.18 19.14 -16.38
C MET A 1 -1.92 17.98 -15.44
N THR A 2 -1.41 18.23 -14.23
CA THR A 2 -1.18 17.17 -13.25
C THR A 2 -2.53 16.78 -12.67
N THR A 3 -2.92 15.51 -12.78
CA THR A 3 -4.15 15.00 -12.16
C THR A 3 -4.06 15.20 -10.65
N PRO A 4 -5.10 15.73 -9.98
CA PRO A 4 -5.06 15.89 -8.53
C PRO A 4 -5.00 14.53 -7.85
N LEU A 5 -4.30 14.47 -6.71
CA LEU A 5 -4.35 13.30 -5.84
C LEU A 5 -5.71 13.22 -5.16
N ILE A 6 -6.24 12.01 -5.03
CA ILE A 6 -7.54 11.74 -4.42
C ILE A 6 -7.34 11.05 -3.08
N LEU A 7 -8.07 11.50 -2.05
CA LEU A 7 -8.12 10.87 -0.72
C LEU A 7 -9.47 10.18 -0.50
N GLU A 8 -9.45 8.89 -0.22
CA GLU A 8 -10.61 8.14 0.30
C GLU A 8 -10.30 7.64 1.72
N GLU A 9 -11.23 7.81 2.65
CA GLU A 9 -11.20 7.16 3.96
C GLU A 9 -12.23 6.05 4.02
N ILE A 10 -11.86 4.91 4.60
CA ILE A 10 -12.69 3.72 4.67
C ILE A 10 -12.64 3.18 6.10
N ASP A 11 -13.80 2.97 6.71
CA ASP A 11 -13.89 2.22 7.96
C ASP A 11 -13.67 0.73 7.67
N THR A 12 -12.72 0.13 8.38
CA THR A 12 -12.45 -1.31 8.30
C THR A 12 -12.56 -1.94 9.69
N PRO A 13 -12.78 -3.27 9.79
CA PRO A 13 -12.83 -3.97 11.07
C PRO A 13 -11.58 -3.82 11.95
N VAL A 14 -10.44 -3.39 11.38
CA VAL A 14 -9.16 -3.24 12.06
C VAL A 14 -8.72 -1.77 12.19
N GLY A 15 -9.63 -0.83 11.93
CA GLY A 15 -9.41 0.62 12.05
C GLY A 15 -9.70 1.38 10.76
N PRO A 16 -9.84 2.72 10.83
CA PRO A 16 -9.99 3.58 9.66
C PRO A 16 -8.73 3.54 8.79
N LEU A 17 -8.92 3.27 7.51
CA LEU A 17 -7.87 3.17 6.50
C LEU A 17 -7.98 4.34 5.51
N ALA A 18 -6.91 5.09 5.35
CA ALA A 18 -6.83 6.13 4.33
C ALA A 18 -6.12 5.62 3.08
N LEU A 19 -6.64 5.99 1.92
CA LEU A 19 -6.11 5.69 0.59
C LEU A 19 -5.83 6.99 -0.15
N VAL A 20 -4.63 7.11 -0.72
CA VAL A 20 -4.28 8.21 -1.62
C VAL A 20 -4.03 7.65 -3.01
N LEU A 21 -4.74 8.18 -4.01
CA LEU A 21 -4.68 7.74 -5.40
C LEU A 21 -4.15 8.84 -6.31
N ASP A 22 -3.41 8.44 -7.36
CA ASP A 22 -3.10 9.24 -8.53
C ASP A 22 -3.80 8.62 -9.74
N GLY A 23 -4.90 9.24 -10.17
CA GLY A 23 -5.86 8.60 -11.08
C GLY A 23 -6.48 7.36 -10.43
N GLU A 24 -6.28 6.19 -11.06
CA GLU A 24 -6.77 4.90 -10.54
C GLU A 24 -5.72 4.17 -9.68
N LYS A 25 -4.47 4.64 -9.64
CA LYS A 25 -3.37 3.94 -8.98
C LYS A 25 -3.27 4.35 -7.53
N LEU A 26 -3.21 3.35 -6.64
CA LEU A 26 -2.98 3.56 -5.22
C LEU A 26 -1.49 3.88 -4.98
N VAL A 27 -1.21 5.08 -4.45
CA VAL A 27 0.16 5.56 -4.20
C VAL A 27 0.54 5.52 -2.73
N ALA A 28 -0.45 5.60 -1.83
CA ALA A 28 -0.25 5.36 -0.41
C ALA A 28 -1.52 4.83 0.25
N ALA A 29 -1.36 3.95 1.24
CA ALA A 29 -2.41 3.52 2.14
C ALA A 29 -1.86 3.41 3.57
N GLY A 30 -2.75 3.50 4.55
CA GLY A 30 -2.37 3.30 5.96
C GLY A 30 -3.46 3.64 6.94
N PHE A 31 -3.42 2.98 8.10
CA PHE A 31 -4.37 3.19 9.19
C PHE A 31 -4.16 4.55 9.86
N THR A 32 -5.27 5.21 10.21
CA THR A 32 -5.27 6.59 10.73
C THR A 32 -5.65 6.72 12.19
N ASP A 33 -6.15 5.65 12.82
CA ASP A 33 -6.46 5.58 14.26
C ASP A 33 -5.22 5.77 15.14
N GLU A 34 -4.06 5.34 14.68
CA GLU A 34 -2.78 5.53 15.36
C GLU A 34 -1.76 6.19 14.42
N HIS A 35 -1.47 7.48 14.65
CA HIS A 35 -0.46 8.24 13.90
C HIS A 35 0.92 7.53 13.74
N PRO A 36 1.41 6.72 14.71
CA PRO A 36 2.60 5.89 14.52
C PRO A 36 2.49 4.80 13.45
N ARG A 37 1.28 4.26 13.19
CA ARG A 37 1.02 3.23 12.16
C ARG A 37 0.93 3.83 10.75
N MET A 38 0.63 5.13 10.65
CA MET A 38 0.57 5.83 9.37
C MET A 38 1.96 5.89 8.73
N THR A 39 2.05 5.41 7.49
CA THR A 39 3.29 5.46 6.71
C THR A 39 3.75 6.90 6.53
N ARG A 40 5.07 7.12 6.47
CA ARG A 40 5.63 8.46 6.24
C ARG A 40 5.07 9.09 4.96
N THR A 41 4.91 8.28 3.90
CA THR A 41 4.37 8.71 2.62
C THR A 41 2.94 9.20 2.75
N LEU A 42 2.05 8.44 3.40
CA LEU A 42 0.67 8.87 3.61
C LEU A 42 0.59 10.19 4.41
N ARG A 43 1.39 10.32 5.47
CA ARG A 43 1.48 11.56 6.27
C ARG A 43 1.88 12.77 5.42
N GLN A 44 2.86 12.59 4.54
CA GLN A 44 3.36 13.66 3.66
C GLN A 44 2.31 14.04 2.60
N LEU A 45 1.69 13.05 1.95
CA LEU A 45 0.68 13.30 0.93
C LEU A 45 -0.56 13.98 1.51
N ARG A 46 -0.99 13.60 2.72
CA ARG A 46 -2.09 14.28 3.44
C ARG A 46 -1.83 15.74 3.74
N ALA A 47 -0.57 16.13 3.94
CA ALA A 47 -0.19 17.52 4.16
C ALA A 47 0.07 18.29 2.85
N THR A 48 -0.03 17.64 1.69
CA THR A 48 0.28 18.24 0.39
C THR A 48 -0.92 19.06 -0.12
N PRO A 49 -0.72 20.32 -0.56
CA PRO A 49 -1.77 21.10 -1.18
C PRO A 49 -2.34 20.42 -2.43
N GLY A 50 -3.65 20.50 -2.62
CA GLY A 50 -4.33 19.95 -3.81
C GLY A 50 -4.75 18.48 -3.70
N LEU A 51 -4.64 17.87 -2.51
CA LEU A 51 -5.32 16.61 -2.21
C LEU A 51 -6.83 16.85 -2.13
N VAL A 52 -7.59 16.09 -2.91
CA VAL A 52 -9.04 16.25 -3.04
C VAL A 52 -9.75 15.03 -2.45
N PRO A 53 -10.82 15.19 -1.65
CA PRO A 53 -11.61 14.05 -1.18
C PRO A 53 -12.29 13.32 -2.35
N ALA A 54 -12.34 12.01 -2.29
CA ALA A 54 -13.07 11.20 -3.25
C ALA A 54 -14.57 11.56 -3.21
N SER A 55 -15.16 11.83 -4.38
CA SER A 55 -16.60 12.13 -4.49
C SER A 55 -17.49 10.88 -4.47
N ALA A 56 -16.90 9.71 -4.71
CA ALA A 56 -17.53 8.41 -4.68
C ALA A 56 -16.46 7.34 -4.36
N PRO A 57 -16.85 6.12 -3.94
CA PRO A 57 -15.92 5.02 -3.74
C PRO A 57 -15.03 4.79 -4.96
N THR A 58 -13.71 4.72 -4.76
CA THR A 58 -12.74 4.41 -5.81
C THR A 58 -12.73 2.91 -6.11
N ALA A 59 -12.06 2.49 -7.20
CA ALA A 59 -11.86 1.07 -7.49
C ALA A 59 -11.09 0.36 -6.36
N ALA A 60 -10.00 0.97 -5.87
CA ALA A 60 -9.25 0.48 -4.72
C ALA A 60 -10.12 0.41 -3.45
N GLY A 61 -10.94 1.44 -3.20
CA GLY A 61 -11.82 1.46 -2.04
C GLY A 61 -12.92 0.40 -2.09
N ARG A 62 -13.46 0.07 -3.28
CA ARG A 62 -14.36 -1.08 -3.44
C ARG A 62 -13.64 -2.39 -3.17
N ALA A 63 -12.46 -2.59 -3.76
CA ALA A 63 -11.68 -3.81 -3.57
C ALA A 63 -11.34 -4.09 -2.10
N ILE A 64 -11.02 -3.05 -1.33
CA ILE A 64 -10.76 -3.17 0.11
C ILE A 64 -12.03 -3.56 0.89
N ARG A 65 -13.19 -2.98 0.55
CA ARG A 65 -14.46 -3.38 1.18
C ARG A 65 -14.80 -4.84 0.88
N ASP A 66 -14.63 -5.27 -0.37
CA ASP A 66 -14.85 -6.65 -0.81
C ASP A 66 -13.91 -7.63 -0.10
N TYR A 67 -12.64 -7.26 0.09
CA TYR A 67 -11.67 -8.04 0.87
C TYR A 67 -12.15 -8.29 2.29
N PHE A 68 -12.61 -7.24 2.99
CA PHE A 68 -13.13 -7.38 4.35
C PHE A 68 -14.50 -8.09 4.41
N ALA A 69 -15.26 -8.10 3.30
CA ALA A 69 -16.48 -8.90 3.15
C ALA A 69 -16.20 -10.39 2.86
N GLY A 70 -14.94 -10.77 2.59
CA GLY A 70 -14.50 -12.15 2.41
C GLY A 70 -13.98 -12.48 1.01
N ASP A 71 -14.12 -11.57 0.04
CA ASP A 71 -13.55 -11.74 -1.31
C ASP A 71 -12.08 -11.30 -1.33
N ARG A 72 -11.22 -12.18 -0.83
CA ARG A 72 -9.80 -11.89 -0.62
C ARG A 72 -9.04 -11.65 -1.92
N GLN A 73 -9.52 -12.19 -3.05
CA GLN A 73 -8.85 -12.09 -4.34
C GLN A 73 -9.01 -10.70 -4.97
N ARG A 74 -9.96 -9.91 -4.49
CA ARG A 74 -10.24 -8.58 -5.03
C ARG A 74 -9.09 -7.59 -4.92
N LEU A 75 -8.16 -7.81 -3.99
CA LEU A 75 -6.96 -6.96 -3.86
C LEU A 75 -5.98 -7.11 -5.03
N ASP A 76 -6.03 -8.22 -5.78
CA ASP A 76 -5.15 -8.46 -6.93
C ASP A 76 -5.42 -7.45 -8.06
N ASP A 77 -6.66 -6.96 -8.15
CA ASP A 77 -7.10 -5.96 -9.14
C ASP A 77 -6.67 -4.52 -8.78
N VAL A 78 -6.10 -4.30 -7.59
CA VAL A 78 -5.66 -2.97 -7.17
C VAL A 78 -4.32 -2.63 -7.81
N GLU A 79 -4.35 -1.70 -8.75
CA GLU A 79 -3.15 -1.10 -9.32
C GLU A 79 -2.44 -0.21 -8.28
N VAL A 80 -1.15 -0.43 -8.10
CA VAL A 80 -0.31 0.34 -7.17
C VAL A 80 0.82 1.04 -7.91
N SER A 81 1.16 2.25 -7.45
CA SER A 81 2.32 3.01 -7.92
C SER A 81 3.10 3.53 -6.73
N GLN A 82 4.02 2.69 -6.23
CA GLN A 82 4.76 2.96 -5.01
C GLN A 82 6.06 3.72 -5.31
N ALA A 83 6.20 4.92 -4.74
CA ALA A 83 7.45 5.67 -4.79
C ALA A 83 8.47 5.07 -3.81
N GLY A 84 9.65 4.71 -4.31
CA GLY A 84 10.73 4.11 -3.53
C GLY A 84 11.98 3.86 -4.38
N THR A 85 13.06 3.40 -3.78
CA THR A 85 14.27 2.97 -4.51
C THR A 85 13.99 1.73 -5.39
N PRO A 86 14.83 1.44 -6.40
CA PRO A 86 14.68 0.22 -7.18
C PRO A 86 14.64 -1.06 -6.34
N PHE A 87 15.43 -1.11 -5.25
CA PHE A 87 15.43 -2.24 -4.32
C PHE A 87 14.13 -2.35 -3.53
N GLU A 88 13.62 -1.24 -2.98
CA GLU A 88 12.34 -1.23 -2.25
C GLU A 88 11.18 -1.65 -3.17
N ARG A 89 11.11 -1.13 -4.40
CA ARG A 89 10.08 -1.55 -5.38
C ARG A 89 10.18 -3.02 -5.76
N ALA A 90 11.39 -3.56 -5.90
CA ALA A 90 11.58 -5.00 -6.14
C ALA A 90 11.07 -5.83 -4.95
N VAL A 91 11.36 -5.41 -3.71
CA VAL A 91 10.85 -6.07 -2.50
C VAL A 91 9.31 -6.03 -2.47
N TRP A 92 8.69 -4.86 -2.65
CA TRP A 92 7.23 -4.73 -2.63
C TRP A 92 6.56 -5.52 -3.77
N GLY A 93 7.19 -5.61 -4.94
CA GLY A 93 6.76 -6.47 -6.02
C GLY A 93 6.72 -7.95 -5.63
N GLU A 94 7.72 -8.44 -4.89
CA GLU A 94 7.70 -9.82 -4.36
C GLU A 94 6.66 -10.01 -3.24
N LEU A 95 6.41 -8.99 -2.41
CA LEU A 95 5.36 -9.08 -1.37
C LEU A 95 3.97 -9.30 -1.99
N ARG A 96 3.68 -8.67 -3.14
CA ARG A 96 2.42 -8.87 -3.87
C ARG A 96 2.23 -10.28 -4.43
N ARG A 97 3.30 -11.09 -4.52
CA ARG A 97 3.22 -12.48 -4.99
C ARG A 97 2.94 -13.48 -3.88
N ILE A 98 2.85 -13.04 -2.62
CA ILE A 98 2.53 -13.90 -1.49
C ILE A 98 1.02 -14.16 -1.52
N PRO A 99 0.57 -15.42 -1.69
CA PRO A 99 -0.87 -15.72 -1.72
C PRO A 99 -1.54 -15.39 -0.40
N CYS A 100 -2.83 -15.06 -0.46
CA CYS A 100 -3.60 -14.78 0.75
C CYS A 100 -3.60 -16.01 1.69
N GLY A 101 -3.30 -15.77 2.97
CA GLY A 101 -3.19 -16.83 3.98
C GLY A 101 -1.80 -17.48 4.08
N GLU A 102 -0.85 -17.11 3.22
CA GLU A 102 0.53 -17.57 3.30
C GLU A 102 1.47 -16.54 3.93
N THR A 103 2.66 -17.02 4.32
CA THR A 103 3.75 -16.16 4.81
C THR A 103 5.04 -16.47 4.03
N ARG A 104 5.97 -15.51 4.03
CA ARG A 104 7.35 -15.69 3.54
C ARG A 104 8.32 -15.11 4.56
N ALA A 105 9.47 -15.77 4.76
CA ALA A 105 10.51 -15.18 5.59
C ALA A 105 11.27 -14.12 4.79
N TYR A 106 11.83 -13.12 5.48
CA TYR A 106 12.64 -12.07 4.83
C TYR A 106 13.81 -12.62 4.02
N ARG A 107 14.39 -13.76 4.44
CA ARG A 107 15.44 -14.46 3.69
C ARG A 107 14.96 -14.99 2.34
N ASP A 108 13.69 -15.39 2.25
CA ASP A 108 13.13 -15.95 1.02
C ASP A 108 12.87 -14.82 0.02
N VAL A 109 12.33 -13.69 0.49
CA VAL A 109 12.21 -12.47 -0.30
C VAL A 109 13.58 -11.96 -0.75
N ALA A 110 14.59 -11.95 0.14
CA ALA A 110 15.95 -11.55 -0.19
C ALA A 110 16.56 -12.41 -1.32
N ARG A 111 16.28 -13.73 -1.32
CA ARG A 111 16.68 -14.63 -2.41
C ARG A 111 15.91 -14.33 -3.69
N ALA A 112 14.59 -14.14 -3.62
CA ALA A 112 13.74 -13.86 -4.77
C ALA A 112 14.15 -12.57 -5.51
N VAL A 113 14.54 -11.52 -4.78
CA VAL A 113 15.04 -10.27 -5.38
C VAL A 113 16.53 -10.31 -5.80
N GLY A 114 17.16 -11.50 -5.79
CA GLY A 114 18.56 -11.66 -6.21
C GLY A 114 19.60 -11.07 -5.26
N ARG A 115 19.24 -10.84 -3.98
CA ARG A 115 20.13 -10.27 -2.95
C ARG A 115 20.10 -11.12 -1.67
N PRO A 116 20.60 -12.38 -1.66
CA PRO A 116 20.43 -13.30 -0.53
C PRO A 116 20.92 -12.78 0.83
N ASN A 117 21.95 -11.92 0.84
CA ASN A 117 22.52 -11.33 2.05
C ASN A 117 21.76 -10.09 2.56
N ALA A 118 20.74 -9.61 1.84
CA ALA A 118 20.04 -8.36 2.13
C ALA A 118 18.84 -8.52 3.09
N VAL A 119 18.82 -9.54 3.94
CA VAL A 119 17.68 -9.87 4.82
C VAL A 119 17.22 -8.67 5.68
N ARG A 120 18.16 -7.97 6.33
CA ARG A 120 17.83 -6.77 7.13
C ARG A 120 17.29 -5.62 6.28
N ALA A 121 17.83 -5.45 5.07
CA ALA A 121 17.38 -4.41 4.15
C ALA A 121 15.97 -4.70 3.62
N VAL A 122 15.61 -5.97 3.41
CA VAL A 122 14.22 -6.38 3.10
C VAL A 122 13.29 -6.00 4.25
N GLY A 123 13.64 -6.27 5.50
CA GLY A 123 12.84 -5.85 6.66
C GLY A 123 12.64 -4.33 6.73
N ALA A 124 13.70 -3.56 6.47
CA ALA A 124 13.61 -2.10 6.38
C ALA A 124 12.73 -1.62 5.22
N ALA A 125 12.80 -2.27 4.04
CA ALA A 125 11.94 -1.96 2.90
C ALA A 125 10.46 -2.29 3.20
N ASN A 126 10.20 -3.41 3.89
CA ASN A 126 8.85 -3.78 4.33
C ASN A 126 8.26 -2.72 5.28
N GLY A 127 9.04 -2.23 6.26
CA GLY A 127 8.59 -1.18 7.17
C GLY A 127 8.39 0.20 6.53
N LYS A 128 8.91 0.41 5.32
CA LYS A 128 8.73 1.64 4.52
C LYS A 128 7.65 1.51 3.46
N ASN A 129 6.98 0.36 3.36
CA ASN A 129 5.97 0.14 2.33
C ASN A 129 4.89 1.23 2.41
N PRO A 130 4.68 2.02 1.35
CA PRO A 130 3.70 3.10 1.38
C PRO A 130 2.25 2.62 1.28
N VAL A 131 2.00 1.36 0.88
CA VAL A 131 0.67 0.78 0.62
C VAL A 131 0.46 -0.50 1.41
#